data_AF-A0A495VVR4-F1
#
_entry.id   AF-A0A495VVR4-F1
#
_cell.length_a   1.000
_cell.length_b   1.000
_cell.length_c   1.000
_cell.angle_alpha   90.00
_cell.angle_beta   90.00
_cell.angle_gamma   90.00
#
_symmetry.space_group_name_H-M   'P 1'
#
loop_
_entity.id
_entity.type
_entity.pdbx_description
1 polymer ?
#
loop_
_entity_poly.entity_id
_entity_poly.type
_entity_poly.pdbx_seq_one_letter_code
_entity_poly.pdbx_strand_id
1 'polypeptide(L)'
;MSARRFLDRLGGEVGMAAVLPVGVLAAVDQHSAAVRDILAYGAPTAAAVVLLAGYAKGVLDEAAAHGWSLPPVVEWPRADWTTLRLAAVCALARDADVPALEA
;
A
#
# COMPACT_ATOMS: atom_id res chain seq x y z
N MET A 1 -7.16 1.64 17.01
CA MET A 1 -7.58 2.04 15.64
C MET A 1 -7.79 0.76 14.84
N SER A 2 -8.91 0.62 14.12
CA SER A 2 -9.14 -0.58 13.27
C SER A 2 -8.15 -0.62 12.09
N ALA A 3 -7.82 -1.82 11.60
CA ALA A 3 -6.97 -2.02 10.42
C ALA A 3 -7.47 -1.24 9.20
N ARG A 4 -8.79 -1.25 8.98
CA ARG A 4 -9.42 -0.50 7.88
C ARG A 4 -9.19 1.01 8.00
N ARG A 5 -9.53 1.58 9.16
CA ARG A 5 -9.36 3.01 9.45
C ARG A 5 -7.89 3.44 9.34
N PHE A 6 -6.96 2.55 9.69
CA PHE A 6 -5.53 2.80 9.50
C PHE A 6 -5.16 2.90 8.02
N LEU A 7 -5.61 1.96 7.18
CA LEU A 7 -5.35 1.96 5.74
C LEU A 7 -6.03 3.13 5.02
N ASP A 8 -7.26 3.50 5.39
CA ASP A 8 -7.95 4.67 4.82
C ASP A 8 -7.18 5.97 5.10
N ARG A 9 -6.71 6.13 6.34
CA ARG A 9 -5.90 7.28 6.74
C ARG A 9 -4.57 7.30 5.98
N LEU A 10 -3.89 6.17 5.90
CA LEU A 10 -2.63 6.05 5.15
C LEU A 10 -2.83 6.38 3.67
N GLY A 11 -3.93 5.92 3.06
CA GLY A 11 -4.28 6.26 1.68
C GLY A 11 -4.48 7.76 1.47
N GLY A 12 -5.12 8.43 2.44
CA GLY A 12 -5.25 9.89 2.46
C GLY A 12 -3.90 10.61 2.62
N GLU A 13 -3.01 10.11 3.47
CA GLU A 13 -1.67 10.67 3.70
C GLU A 13 -0.76 10.49 2.47
N VAL A 14 -0.78 9.32 1.83
CA VAL A 14 0.01 9.04 0.60
C VAL A 14 -0.49 9.87 -0.59
N GLY A 15 -1.79 10.17 -0.65
CA GLY A 15 -2.33 11.09 -1.66
C GLY A 15 -2.20 10.59 -3.10
N MET A 16 -2.68 9.35 -3.37
CA MET A 16 -2.74 8.81 -4.74
C MET A 16 -3.54 9.74 -5.65
N ALA A 17 -2.87 10.32 -6.66
CA ALA A 17 -3.52 11.17 -7.64
C ALA A 17 -4.54 10.38 -8.48
N ALA A 18 -5.60 11.05 -8.95
CA ALA A 18 -6.61 10.42 -9.81
C ALA A 18 -6.03 9.88 -11.13
N VAL A 19 -4.93 10.48 -11.59
CA VAL A 19 -4.19 10.05 -12.79
C VAL A 19 -2.70 10.01 -12.45
N LEU A 20 -2.09 8.85 -12.68
CA LEU A 20 -0.65 8.62 -12.50
C LEU A 20 0.00 8.30 -13.85
N PRO A 21 1.29 8.64 -14.06
CA PRO A 21 2.03 8.21 -15.23
C PRO A 21 2.05 6.68 -15.35
N VAL A 22 2.02 6.14 -16.58
CA VAL A 22 2.01 4.68 -16.82
C VAL A 22 3.16 3.96 -16.13
N GLY A 23 4.37 4.55 -16.13
CA GLY A 23 5.52 3.95 -15.43
C GLY A 23 5.33 3.86 -13.92
N VAL A 24 4.64 4.83 -13.31
CA VAL A 24 4.31 4.82 -11.87
C VAL A 24 3.26 3.75 -11.59
N LEU A 25 2.23 3.63 -12.44
CA LEU A 25 1.22 2.58 -12.31
C LEU A 25 1.84 1.18 -12.42
N ALA A 26 2.74 0.96 -13.36
CA ALA A 26 3.47 -0.30 -13.50
C ALA A 26 4.33 -0.61 -12.27
N ALA A 27 5.00 0.39 -11.70
CA ALA A 27 5.77 0.22 -10.46
C ALA A 27 4.84 -0.14 -9.29
N VAL A 28 3.71 0.55 -9.13
CA VAL A 28 2.72 0.24 -8.09
C VAL A 28 2.16 -1.19 -8.26
N ASP A 29 1.89 -1.63 -9.47
CA ASP A 29 1.42 -3.00 -9.75
C ASP A 29 2.50 -4.04 -9.39
N GLN A 30 3.75 -3.83 -9.78
CA GLN A 30 4.87 -4.70 -9.41
C GLN A 30 5.04 -4.79 -7.88
N HIS A 31 4.96 -3.66 -7.19
CA HIS A 31 4.99 -3.64 -5.73
C HIS A 31 3.79 -4.37 -5.13
N SER A 32 2.61 -4.24 -5.73
CA SER A 32 1.39 -4.92 -5.30
C SER A 32 1.51 -6.44 -5.43
N ALA A 33 2.04 -6.93 -6.55
CA ALA A 33 2.35 -8.35 -6.75
C ALA A 33 3.31 -8.86 -5.66
N ALA A 34 4.41 -8.15 -5.42
CA ALA A 34 5.37 -8.53 -4.39
C ALA A 34 4.77 -8.51 -2.96
N VAL A 35 3.84 -7.59 -2.64
CA VAL A 35 3.14 -7.62 -1.34
C VAL A 35 2.23 -8.84 -1.25
N ARG A 36 1.44 -9.14 -2.29
CA ARG A 36 0.58 -10.34 -2.32
C ARG A 36 1.39 -11.61 -2.10
N ASP A 37 2.53 -11.73 -2.77
CA ASP A 37 3.45 -12.87 -2.61
C ASP A 37 3.92 -12.99 -1.16
N ILE A 38 4.43 -11.91 -0.55
CA ILE A 38 4.87 -11.91 0.85
C ILE A 38 3.74 -12.35 1.79
N LEU A 39 2.53 -11.81 1.59
CA LEU A 39 1.39 -12.11 2.46
C LEU A 39 0.87 -13.54 2.29
N ALA A 40 0.99 -14.12 1.09
CA ALA A 40 0.62 -15.51 0.83
C ALA A 40 1.43 -16.51 1.68
N TYR A 41 2.68 -16.17 2.04
CA TYR A 41 3.53 -17.03 2.88
C TYR A 41 3.35 -16.78 4.39
N GLY A 42 2.79 -15.65 4.81
CA GLY A 42 2.88 -15.18 6.20
C GLY A 42 1.79 -15.68 7.16
N ALA A 43 0.53 -15.72 6.72
CA ALA A 43 -0.61 -16.15 7.56
C ALA A 43 -1.90 -16.32 6.72
N PRO A 44 -2.16 -17.50 6.14
CA PRO A 44 -3.25 -17.68 5.15
C PRO A 44 -4.67 -17.55 5.73
N THR A 45 -4.83 -17.53 7.05
CA THR A 45 -6.15 -17.52 7.72
C THR A 45 -6.60 -16.15 8.20
N ALA A 46 -5.73 -15.12 8.15
CA ALA A 46 -6.09 -13.78 8.59
C ALA A 46 -6.80 -12.99 7.47
N ALA A 47 -7.71 -12.09 7.85
CA ALA A 47 -8.37 -11.20 6.89
C ALA A 47 -7.33 -10.33 6.16
N ALA A 48 -7.46 -10.21 4.83
CA ALA A 48 -6.51 -9.48 3.99
C ALA A 48 -6.25 -8.05 4.48
N VAL A 49 -7.28 -7.33 4.93
CA VAL A 49 -7.17 -5.98 5.48
C VAL A 49 -6.28 -5.90 6.73
N VAL A 50 -6.28 -6.94 7.58
CA VAL A 50 -5.44 -7.00 8.78
C VAL A 50 -3.99 -7.25 8.39
N LEU A 51 -3.75 -8.15 7.44
CA LEU A 51 -2.42 -8.44 6.92
C LEU A 51 -1.79 -7.23 6.23
N LEU A 52 -2.55 -6.53 5.39
CA LEU A 52 -2.11 -5.31 4.71
C LEU A 52 -1.79 -4.19 5.71
N ALA A 53 -2.64 -4.01 6.74
CA ALA A 53 -2.39 -3.01 7.79
C ALA A 53 -1.12 -3.35 8.59
N GLY A 54 -0.93 -4.61 8.95
CA GLY A 54 0.28 -5.08 9.64
C GLY A 54 1.53 -4.86 8.80
N TYR A 55 1.47 -5.21 7.51
CA TYR A 55 2.57 -5.01 6.57
C TYR A 55 2.93 -3.53 6.40
N ALA A 56 1.94 -2.66 6.13
CA ALA A 56 2.18 -1.23 6.00
C ALA A 56 2.76 -0.63 7.27
N LYS A 57 2.29 -1.04 8.45
CA LYS A 57 2.88 -0.61 9.72
C LYS A 57 4.34 -1.03 9.82
N GLY A 58 4.67 -2.28 9.52
CA GLY A 58 6.06 -2.77 9.53
C GLY A 58 6.96 -1.98 8.58
N VAL A 59 6.48 -1.67 7.36
CA VAL A 59 7.21 -0.83 6.40
C VAL A 59 7.44 0.58 6.96
N LEU A 60 6.42 1.20 7.56
CA LEU A 60 6.54 2.54 8.15
C LEU A 60 7.50 2.56 9.34
N ASP A 61 7.38 1.59 10.24
CA ASP A 61 8.22 1.48 11.45
C ASP A 61 9.71 1.32 11.05
N GLU A 62 9.99 0.43 10.09
CA GLU A 62 11.35 0.21 9.57
C GLU A 62 11.90 1.43 8.82
N ALA A 63 11.08 2.05 7.98
CA ALA A 63 11.50 3.25 7.24
C ALA A 63 11.78 4.41 8.20
N ALA A 64 10.93 4.62 9.21
CA ALA A 64 11.12 5.65 10.23
C ALA A 64 12.39 5.40 11.06
N ALA A 65 12.70 4.14 11.39
CA ALA A 65 13.96 3.78 12.06
C ALA A 65 15.21 4.17 11.23
N HIS A 66 15.07 4.28 9.91
CA HIS A 66 16.10 4.73 8.98
C HIS A 66 16.00 6.22 8.60
N GLY A 67 15.20 6.99 9.34
CA GLY A 67 15.06 8.45 9.15
C GLY A 67 14.18 8.84 7.96
N TRP A 68 13.46 7.90 7.36
CA TRP A 68 12.49 8.21 6.31
C TRP A 68 11.20 8.77 6.91
N SER A 69 10.60 9.74 6.22
CA SER A 69 9.26 10.22 6.48
C SER A 69 8.50 10.39 5.18
N LEU A 70 7.18 10.18 5.23
CA LEU A 70 6.33 10.39 4.07
C LEU A 70 6.35 11.88 3.69
N PRO A 71 6.62 12.24 2.43
CA PRO A 71 6.58 13.63 2.01
C PRO A 71 5.13 14.15 2.07
N PRO A 72 4.93 15.45 2.38
CA PRO A 72 3.59 16.04 2.46
C PRO A 72 2.86 16.04 1.11
N VAL A 73 3.62 16.01 0.00
CA VAL A 73 3.13 15.85 -1.37
C VAL A 73 4.08 14.90 -2.09
N VAL A 74 3.53 13.87 -2.74
CA VAL A 74 4.31 12.88 -3.48
C VAL A 74 4.54 13.35 -4.92
N GLU A 75 5.81 13.53 -5.27
CA GLU A 75 6.26 13.72 -6.66
C GLU A 75 6.34 12.36 -7.36
N TRP A 76 5.21 11.87 -7.85
CA TRP A 76 5.04 10.49 -8.35
C TRP A 76 6.11 9.97 -9.33
N PRO A 77 6.56 10.75 -10.35
CA PRO A 77 7.63 10.29 -11.24
C PRO A 77 8.97 10.04 -10.53
N ARG A 78 9.14 10.55 -9.31
CA ARG A 78 10.35 10.43 -8.48
C ARG A 78 10.05 9.76 -7.13
N ALA A 79 8.87 9.16 -6.99
CA ALA A 79 8.48 8.49 -5.75
C ALA A 79 9.51 7.39 -5.42
N ASP A 80 9.97 7.39 -4.18
CA ASP A 80 10.90 6.39 -3.72
C ASP A 80 10.22 5.03 -3.53
N TRP A 81 11.04 4.02 -3.28
CA TRP A 81 10.58 2.65 -3.11
C TRP A 81 9.55 2.51 -1.98
N THR A 82 9.74 3.21 -0.85
CA THR A 82 8.85 3.15 0.31
C THR A 82 7.48 3.74 -0.03
N THR A 83 7.46 4.89 -0.69
CA THR A 83 6.24 5.55 -1.17
C THR A 83 5.48 4.67 -2.14
N LEU A 84 6.17 4.08 -3.13
CA LEU A 84 5.57 3.13 -4.07
C LEU A 84 5.04 1.87 -3.37
N ARG A 85 5.75 1.37 -2.35
CA ARG A 85 5.33 0.23 -1.55
C ARG A 85 4.05 0.53 -0.74
N LEU A 86 3.96 1.70 -0.11
CA LEU A 86 2.77 2.11 0.63
C LEU A 86 1.59 2.38 -0.31
N ALA A 87 1.85 3.00 -1.47
CA ALA A 87 0.84 3.19 -2.52
C ALA A 87 0.25 1.86 -3.01
N ALA A 88 1.09 0.84 -3.20
CA ALA A 88 0.67 -0.52 -3.54
C ALA A 88 -0.21 -1.15 -2.45
N VAL A 89 0.16 -1.03 -1.17
CA VAL A 89 -0.68 -1.53 -0.07
C VAL A 89 -2.05 -0.83 -0.05
N CYS A 90 -2.09 0.48 -0.25
CA CYS A 90 -3.34 1.23 -0.34
C CYS A 90 -4.18 0.82 -1.56
N ALA A 91 -3.56 0.52 -2.70
CA ALA A 91 -4.26 -0.02 -3.87
C ALA A 91 -4.90 -1.38 -3.57
N LEU A 92 -4.14 -2.32 -3.00
CA LEU A 92 -4.62 -3.62 -2.58
C LEU A 92 -5.77 -3.55 -1.58
N ALA A 93 -5.69 -2.62 -0.62
CA ALA A 93 -6.72 -2.42 0.38
C ALA A 93 -8.04 -1.90 -0.21
N ARG A 94 -7.99 -1.09 -1.28
CA ARG A 94 -9.18 -0.65 -2.01
C ARG A 94 -9.78 -1.78 -2.84
N ASP A 95 -8.94 -2.54 -3.54
CA ASP A 95 -9.40 -3.66 -4.37
C ASP A 95 -10.08 -4.76 -3.54
N ALA A 96 -9.60 -4.99 -2.31
CA ALA A 96 -10.22 -5.93 -1.38
C ALA A 96 -11.64 -5.53 -0.92
N ASP A 97 -12.03 -4.26 -1.08
CA ASP A 97 -13.40 -3.81 -0.79
C ASP A 97 -14.34 -3.91 -2.00
N VAL A 98 -13.80 -4.06 -3.22
CA VAL A 98 -14.62 -4.20 -4.43
C VAL A 98 -15.20 -5.61 -4.41
N PRO A 99 -16.52 -5.79 -4.29
CA PRO A 99 -17.13 -7.11 -4.44
C PRO A 99 -16.69 -7.66 -5.80
N ALA A 100 -16.23 -8.90 -5.85
CA ALA A 100 -15.99 -9.55 -7.13
C ALA A 100 -17.28 -9.40 -7.94
N LEU A 101 -17.24 -8.60 -9.01
CA LEU A 101 -18.35 -8.57 -9.96
C LEU A 101 -18.51 -10.02 -10.40
N GLU A 102 -19.65 -10.62 -10.08
CA GLU A 102 -19.98 -11.97 -10.51
C GLU A 102 -19.86 -12.02 -12.02
N ALA A 103 -18.87 -12.80 -12.47
CA ALA A 103 -18.62 -13.16 -13.85
C ALA A 103 -19.26 -14.51 -14.15
#